data_AF-A0A7W1BH06-F1
#
_entry.id   AF-A0A7W1BH06-F1
#
_cell.length_a   1.000
_cell.length_b   1.000
_cell.length_c   1.000
_cell.angle_alpha   90.00
_cell.angle_beta   90.00
_cell.angle_gamma   90.00
#
_symmetry.space_group_name_H-M   'P 1'
#
loop_
_entity.id
_entity.type
_entity.pdbx_description
1 polymer ?
#
loop_
_entity_poly.entity_id
_entity_poly.type
_entity_poly.pdbx_seq_one_letter_code
_entity_poly.pdbx_strand_id
1 'polypeptide(L)'
;MELADLLKAVRSLEDLPAVAAALGHEPLWDPVPGPEPTVVVGRAGDFAWYALSGARAEQRAGALVRRMAARGRLCGALGLDPTARRLTITVSLDGAPRLSVSLDAPGREALATLSRLASGGWAGSAGYAARAAEALGGEAVGQRFFREFRTILERMTAALPGPLPTPDRHALALLQLTRVLFLYFVQAKGWLAGNGRFLAQAVDRCLARKRSIHRDLLRPLFFGTLNRSIAERGRTALGLGPIPFLNGGLFEPHPLERRLRGDIADHVWRDAFDRLFERFHFTVAEGEQGGIAPDMLGRVFEGVMAPDERRASGTYYTPAALVHDLLGEGLAALVADRLSCSLAEAERRLIEREKAVRGVLRRIRVLDPAVGSGAFLLGALERLSSLGSIGGSAAAERRRILQRNLFGVDRNGAAVRLTELRLWLAVIADDRTERPENVQPLPNLDCLIRQGDSLFDQAGSGLRVPGDRTKASELARLRRRVVVATGRDKRALLRDLVRAEAGIAEQSLAAADEAARRSITDCLQIARGADL
;
A
#
# COMPACT_ATOMS: atom_id res chain seq x y z
N MET A 1 2.35 20.21 26.28
CA MET A 1 2.36 19.17 27.32
C MET A 1 1.97 17.86 26.66
N GLU A 2 2.73 16.78 26.82
CA GLU A 2 2.38 15.50 26.21
C GLU A 2 1.09 14.95 26.84
N LEU A 3 0.24 14.31 26.03
CA LEU A 3 -1.05 13.75 26.45
C LEU A 3 -0.91 12.79 27.66
N ALA A 4 0.22 12.09 27.76
CA ALA A 4 0.53 11.22 28.89
C ALA A 4 0.62 11.97 30.22
N ASP A 5 1.19 13.17 30.23
CA ASP A 5 1.35 13.96 31.46
C ASP A 5 0.01 14.59 31.90
N LEU A 6 -0.81 14.99 30.92
CA LEU A 6 -2.18 15.43 31.17
C LEU A 6 -3.02 14.33 31.83
N LEU A 7 -2.98 13.11 31.31
CA LEU A 7 -3.70 11.97 31.90
C LEU A 7 -3.19 11.66 33.31
N LYS A 8 -1.88 11.73 33.55
CA LYS A 8 -1.30 11.56 34.89
C LYS A 8 -1.75 12.65 35.87
N ALA A 9 -2.08 13.84 35.38
CA ALA A 9 -2.55 14.96 36.21
C ALA A 9 -4.03 14.85 36.58
N VAL A 10 -4.87 14.10 35.83
CA VAL A 10 -6.31 13.98 36.12
C VAL A 10 -6.58 13.41 37.51
N ARG A 11 -7.35 14.14 38.32
CA ARG A 11 -7.83 13.77 39.67
C ARG A 11 -9.35 13.86 39.77
N SER A 12 -9.97 14.75 39.02
CA SER A 12 -11.39 15.06 39.06
C SER A 12 -11.95 15.27 37.64
N LEU A 13 -13.27 15.49 37.53
CA LEU A 13 -13.88 15.82 36.26
C LEU A 13 -13.38 17.16 35.70
N GLU A 14 -13.03 18.11 36.57
CA GLU A 14 -12.56 19.47 36.21
C GLU A 14 -11.25 19.45 35.41
N ASP A 15 -10.51 18.34 35.46
CA ASP A 15 -9.27 18.17 34.71
C ASP A 15 -9.49 17.66 33.26
N LEU A 16 -10.68 17.12 32.97
CA LEU A 16 -10.99 16.49 31.67
C LEU A 16 -11.14 17.48 30.51
N PRO A 17 -11.60 18.73 30.67
CA PRO A 17 -11.56 19.72 29.61
C PRO A 17 -10.14 19.95 29.05
N ALA A 18 -9.10 19.89 29.89
CA ALA A 18 -7.71 19.99 29.42
C ALA A 18 -7.30 18.79 28.55
N VAL A 19 -7.79 17.59 28.87
CA VAL A 19 -7.60 16.39 28.04
C VAL A 19 -8.35 16.54 26.70
N ALA A 20 -9.57 17.07 26.72
CA ALA A 20 -10.35 17.33 25.51
C ALA A 20 -9.64 18.33 24.59
N ALA A 21 -9.12 19.43 25.16
CA ALA A 21 -8.33 20.42 24.42
C ALA A 21 -7.07 19.81 23.78
N ALA A 22 -6.38 18.92 24.48
CA ALA A 22 -5.20 18.23 23.94
C ALA A 22 -5.51 17.25 22.80
N LEU A 23 -6.75 16.77 22.73
CA LEU A 23 -7.28 16.01 21.59
C LEU A 23 -7.86 16.93 20.49
N GLY A 24 -7.65 18.24 20.59
CA GLY A 24 -8.13 19.21 19.60
C GLY A 24 -9.64 19.43 19.62
N HIS A 25 -10.34 18.98 20.66
CA HIS A 25 -11.76 19.26 20.89
C HIS A 25 -11.92 20.64 21.52
N GLU A 26 -13.08 21.27 21.31
CA GLU A 26 -13.47 22.46 22.05
C GLU A 26 -13.68 22.07 23.52
N PRO A 27 -12.88 22.58 24.47
CA PRO A 27 -13.07 22.28 25.88
C PRO A 27 -14.31 23.00 26.42
N LEU A 28 -15.13 22.30 27.20
CA LEU A 28 -16.37 22.84 27.75
C LEU A 28 -16.53 22.42 29.21
N TRP A 29 -17.43 23.10 29.92
CA TRP A 29 -17.86 22.71 31.26
C TRP A 29 -19.34 23.03 31.42
N ASP A 30 -20.19 22.16 30.85
CA ASP A 30 -21.65 22.33 30.92
C ASP A 30 -22.28 21.22 31.77
N PRO A 31 -22.71 21.50 33.02
CA PRO A 31 -23.43 20.54 33.83
C PRO A 31 -24.74 20.10 33.16
N VAL A 32 -25.01 18.79 33.13
CA VAL A 32 -26.20 18.22 32.51
C VAL A 32 -27.19 17.82 33.61
N PRO A 33 -28.40 18.39 33.64
CA PRO A 33 -29.40 18.02 34.62
C PRO A 33 -29.83 16.56 34.42
N GLY A 34 -29.82 15.79 35.51
CA GLY A 34 -30.18 14.37 35.47
C GLY A 34 -30.00 13.68 36.82
N PRO A 35 -30.38 12.39 36.91
CA PRO A 35 -30.28 11.60 38.14
C PRO A 35 -28.84 11.31 38.57
N GLU A 36 -27.87 11.59 37.70
CA GLU A 36 -26.45 11.36 37.93
C GLU A 36 -25.66 12.62 37.55
N PRO A 37 -24.71 13.08 38.39
CA PRO A 37 -23.87 14.24 38.08
C PRO A 37 -23.04 13.94 36.83
N THR A 38 -23.37 14.61 35.73
CA THR A 38 -22.76 14.46 34.41
C THR A 38 -22.43 15.85 33.89
N VAL A 39 -21.29 16.02 33.24
CA VAL A 39 -20.83 17.29 32.68
C VAL A 39 -20.37 17.09 31.25
N VAL A 40 -20.64 18.04 30.36
CA VAL A 40 -20.01 18.07 29.03
C VAL A 40 -18.63 18.69 29.20
N VAL A 41 -17.59 17.90 28.88
CA VAL A 41 -16.18 18.32 29.06
C VAL A 41 -15.53 18.74 27.75
N GLY A 42 -16.16 18.44 26.61
CA GLY A 42 -15.73 18.97 25.33
C GLY A 42 -16.63 18.60 24.16
N ARG A 43 -16.37 19.24 23.01
CA ARG A 43 -17.10 19.04 21.76
C ARG A 43 -16.17 18.88 20.56
N ALA A 44 -16.55 17.99 19.66
CA ALA A 44 -15.96 17.83 18.34
C ALA A 44 -17.04 18.13 17.28
N GLY A 45 -17.19 19.41 16.93
CA GLY A 45 -18.36 19.88 16.16
C GLY A 45 -19.65 19.64 16.95
N ASP A 46 -20.63 18.98 16.33
CA ASP A 46 -21.91 18.64 16.97
C ASP A 46 -21.85 17.43 17.92
N PHE A 47 -20.70 16.77 18.03
CA PHE A 47 -20.52 15.60 18.89
C PHE A 47 -20.03 16.01 20.28
N ALA A 48 -20.79 15.69 21.32
CA ALA A 48 -20.46 16.04 22.71
C ALA A 48 -19.81 14.88 23.48
N TRP A 49 -18.79 15.21 24.28
CA TRP A 49 -18.16 14.33 25.26
C TRP A 49 -18.69 14.60 26.65
N TYR A 50 -19.46 13.66 27.17
CA TYR A 50 -19.98 13.69 28.54
C TYR A 50 -18.98 13.02 29.48
N ALA A 51 -18.86 13.50 30.70
CA ALA A 51 -18.04 12.89 31.73
C ALA A 51 -18.83 12.69 33.02
N LEU A 52 -18.53 11.59 33.70
CA LEU A 52 -19.09 11.25 35.01
C LEU A 52 -18.01 10.59 35.86
N SER A 53 -18.14 10.74 37.18
CA SER A 53 -17.18 10.23 38.16
C SER A 53 -17.85 9.35 39.22
N GLY A 54 -17.08 8.43 39.78
CA GLY A 54 -17.45 7.62 40.95
C GLY A 54 -17.36 6.12 40.73
N ALA A 55 -17.86 5.34 41.67
CA ALA A 55 -17.84 3.88 41.58
C ALA A 55 -18.59 3.38 40.33
N ARG A 56 -18.03 2.36 39.67
CA ARG A 56 -18.58 1.77 38.44
C ARG A 56 -18.76 2.80 37.31
N ALA A 57 -17.93 3.86 37.26
CA ALA A 57 -17.96 4.88 36.22
C ALA A 57 -17.93 4.28 34.80
N GLU A 58 -17.22 3.16 34.60
CA GLU A 58 -17.21 2.41 33.33
C GLU A 58 -18.64 1.98 32.89
N GLN A 59 -19.38 1.32 33.77
CA GLN A 59 -20.72 0.80 33.48
C GLN A 59 -21.72 1.94 33.27
N ARG A 60 -21.58 3.01 34.06
CA ARG A 60 -22.41 4.21 33.99
C ARG A 60 -22.17 5.00 32.71
N ALA A 61 -20.92 5.14 32.28
CA ALA A 61 -20.57 5.73 30.99
C ALA A 61 -21.22 4.95 29.83
N GLY A 62 -21.10 3.62 29.82
CA GLY A 62 -21.75 2.78 28.81
C GLY A 62 -23.29 2.86 28.83
N ALA A 63 -23.91 2.99 30.00
CA ALA A 63 -25.35 3.20 30.11
C ALA A 63 -25.79 4.57 29.58
N LEU A 64 -24.98 5.62 29.79
CA LEU A 64 -25.25 6.97 29.31
C LEU A 64 -25.27 7.03 27.78
N VAL A 65 -24.23 6.52 27.11
CA VAL A 65 -24.18 6.54 25.64
C VAL A 65 -25.29 5.69 25.00
N ARG A 66 -25.65 4.53 25.57
CA ARG A 66 -26.83 3.76 25.10
C ARG A 66 -28.13 4.53 25.23
N ARG A 67 -28.32 5.25 26.35
CA ARG A 67 -29.52 6.05 26.62
C ARG A 67 -29.61 7.28 25.70
N MET A 68 -28.48 7.85 25.30
CA MET A 68 -28.41 8.94 24.33
C MET A 68 -28.65 8.44 22.90
N ALA A 69 -28.06 7.30 22.54
CA ALA A 69 -28.29 6.63 21.25
C ALA A 69 -29.77 6.30 21.04
N ALA A 70 -30.45 5.77 22.06
CA ALA A 70 -31.89 5.48 22.02
C ALA A 70 -32.76 6.73 21.77
N ARG A 71 -32.23 7.93 22.01
CA ARG A 71 -32.88 9.21 21.73
C ARG A 71 -32.40 9.86 20.41
N GLY A 72 -31.69 9.11 19.58
CA GLY A 72 -31.14 9.59 18.30
C GLY A 72 -29.97 10.57 18.45
N ARG A 73 -29.34 10.67 19.63
CA ARG A 73 -28.22 11.59 19.86
C ARG A 73 -26.90 10.81 19.85
N LEU A 74 -25.98 11.23 18.99
CA LEU A 74 -24.63 10.67 18.92
C LEU A 74 -23.68 11.43 19.85
N CYS A 75 -23.03 10.73 20.77
CA CYS A 75 -22.13 11.30 21.77
C CYS A 75 -21.10 10.30 22.30
N GLY A 76 -20.15 10.82 23.06
CA GLY A 76 -19.14 10.05 23.77
C GLY A 76 -19.30 10.19 25.28
N ALA A 77 -18.83 9.20 26.03
CA ALA A 77 -18.81 9.24 27.49
C ALA A 77 -17.44 8.88 28.06
N LEU A 78 -17.01 9.66 29.05
CA LEU A 78 -15.81 9.47 29.87
C LEU A 78 -16.25 9.05 31.28
N GLY A 79 -15.85 7.85 31.70
CA GLY A 79 -16.04 7.37 33.06
C GLY A 79 -14.75 7.50 33.85
N LEU A 80 -14.68 8.44 34.79
CA LEU A 80 -13.56 8.61 35.69
C LEU A 80 -13.78 7.80 36.98
N ASP A 81 -12.87 6.88 37.29
CA ASP A 81 -12.77 6.23 38.59
C ASP A 81 -11.57 6.83 39.36
N PRO A 82 -11.81 7.74 40.31
CA PRO A 82 -10.73 8.39 41.06
C PRO A 82 -9.96 7.42 41.95
N THR A 83 -10.63 6.38 42.46
CA THR A 83 -10.06 5.41 43.39
C THR A 83 -9.16 4.41 42.66
N ALA A 84 -9.63 3.89 41.52
CA ALA A 84 -8.85 2.99 40.68
C ALA A 84 -7.89 3.71 39.72
N ARG A 85 -7.84 5.05 39.78
CA ARG A 85 -7.09 5.93 38.86
C ARG A 85 -7.22 5.50 37.41
N ARG A 86 -8.48 5.35 36.97
CA ARG A 86 -8.82 4.79 35.65
C ARG A 86 -9.80 5.69 34.92
N LEU A 87 -9.54 5.89 33.63
CA LEU A 87 -10.43 6.62 32.72
C LEU A 87 -10.95 5.67 31.64
N THR A 88 -12.26 5.51 31.57
CA THR A 88 -12.96 4.74 30.53
C THR A 88 -13.50 5.67 29.46
N ILE A 89 -13.40 5.27 28.20
CA ILE A 89 -13.89 6.03 27.05
C ILE A 89 -14.74 5.13 26.17
N THR A 90 -15.93 5.61 25.81
CA THR A 90 -16.90 4.90 24.99
C THR A 90 -17.73 5.88 24.17
N VAL A 91 -18.40 5.39 23.12
CA VAL A 91 -19.25 6.20 22.24
C VAL A 91 -20.59 5.53 21.96
N SER A 92 -21.57 6.32 21.53
CA SER A 92 -22.97 5.93 21.31
C SER A 92 -23.23 5.20 19.99
N LEU A 93 -22.28 4.39 19.52
CA LEU A 93 -22.46 3.51 18.36
C LEU A 93 -22.71 2.09 18.85
N ASP A 94 -23.65 1.36 18.24
CA ASP A 94 -23.96 0.00 18.66
C ASP A 94 -22.74 -0.92 18.48
N GLY A 95 -22.46 -1.75 19.49
CA GLY A 95 -21.26 -2.58 19.54
C GLY A 95 -19.93 -1.82 19.68
N ALA A 96 -19.93 -0.51 19.98
CA ALA A 96 -18.70 0.26 20.12
C ALA A 96 -17.79 -0.30 21.24
N PRO A 97 -16.53 -0.60 20.94
CA PRO A 97 -15.54 -1.05 21.90
C PRO A 97 -15.21 0.06 22.91
N ARG A 98 -14.76 -0.35 24.10
CA ARG A 98 -14.42 0.56 25.21
C ARG A 98 -12.90 0.61 25.36
N LEU A 99 -12.36 1.81 25.57
CA LEU A 99 -10.96 1.97 25.97
C LEU A 99 -10.90 2.22 27.47
N SER A 100 -10.04 1.50 28.17
CA SER A 100 -9.72 1.76 29.57
C SER A 100 -8.27 2.19 29.69
N VAL A 101 -8.02 3.35 30.30
CA VAL A 101 -6.69 3.95 30.44
C VAL A 101 -6.34 4.05 31.92
N SER A 102 -5.15 3.56 32.29
CA SER A 102 -4.57 3.79 33.63
C SER A 102 -4.02 5.21 33.67
N LEU A 103 -4.43 6.01 34.67
CA LEU A 103 -3.94 7.37 34.85
C LEU A 103 -2.56 7.40 35.51
N ASP A 104 -2.18 6.39 36.29
CA ASP A 104 -0.82 6.28 36.86
C ASP A 104 0.25 5.97 35.81
N ALA A 105 -0.05 5.02 34.92
CA ALA A 105 0.85 4.59 33.86
C ALA A 105 0.07 4.41 32.54
N PRO A 106 -0.17 5.51 31.79
CA PRO A 106 -0.85 5.42 30.51
C PRO A 106 -0.04 4.56 29.52
N GLY A 107 -0.60 3.42 29.10
CA GLY A 107 0.07 2.51 28.16
C GLY A 107 0.22 3.13 26.77
N ARG A 108 1.29 2.77 26.04
CA ARG A 108 1.56 3.31 24.69
C ARG A 108 0.41 3.08 23.71
N GLU A 109 -0.23 1.91 23.75
CA GLU A 109 -1.37 1.58 22.91
C GLU A 109 -2.63 2.41 23.23
N ALA A 110 -2.87 2.67 24.51
CA ALA A 110 -3.97 3.51 24.97
C ALA A 110 -3.77 4.97 24.57
N LEU A 111 -2.53 5.47 24.70
CA LEU A 111 -2.16 6.81 24.24
C LEU A 111 -2.31 6.94 22.71
N ALA A 112 -1.84 5.97 21.95
CA ALA A 112 -2.02 5.95 20.49
C ALA A 112 -3.51 5.90 20.11
N THR A 113 -4.32 5.15 20.87
CA THR A 113 -5.77 5.09 20.66
C THR A 113 -6.46 6.41 20.95
N LEU A 114 -6.07 7.09 22.04
CA LEU A 114 -6.56 8.41 22.39
C LEU A 114 -6.18 9.47 21.36
N SER A 115 -4.95 9.46 20.88
CA SER A 115 -4.51 10.41 19.85
C SER A 115 -5.28 10.25 18.54
N ARG A 116 -5.74 9.04 18.18
CA ARG A 116 -6.67 8.82 17.05
C ARG A 116 -8.05 9.45 17.23
N LEU A 117 -8.46 9.79 18.46
CA LEU A 117 -9.72 10.51 18.70
C LEU A 117 -9.62 11.99 18.32
N ALA A 118 -8.41 12.53 18.07
CA ALA A 118 -8.25 13.95 17.85
C ALA A 118 -9.08 14.50 16.67
N SER A 119 -9.68 15.69 16.83
CA SER A 119 -10.50 16.31 15.79
C SER A 119 -9.64 17.02 14.75
N GLY A 120 -9.76 16.61 13.48
CA GLY A 120 -9.16 17.27 12.34
C GLY A 120 -10.18 17.97 11.44
N GLY A 121 -10.94 18.96 11.95
CA GLY A 121 -11.81 19.80 11.10
C GLY A 121 -12.80 19.06 10.19
N TRP A 122 -13.69 18.23 10.76
CA TRP A 122 -14.59 17.36 9.98
C TRP A 122 -16.09 17.65 10.18
N ALA A 123 -16.88 17.34 9.16
CA ALA A 123 -18.32 17.60 9.08
C ALA A 123 -19.18 16.42 9.60
N GLY A 124 -20.03 16.69 10.59
CA GLY A 124 -21.14 15.85 11.05
C GLY A 124 -20.86 14.91 12.25
N SER A 125 -21.75 14.91 13.24
CA SER A 125 -21.67 14.08 14.46
C SER A 125 -21.63 12.57 14.19
N ALA A 126 -22.27 12.10 13.11
CA ALA A 126 -22.29 10.69 12.72
C ALA A 126 -20.95 10.16 12.21
N GLY A 127 -20.26 10.94 11.36
CA GLY A 127 -18.92 10.57 10.87
C GLY A 127 -17.90 10.52 12.00
N TYR A 128 -17.98 11.48 12.94
CA TYR A 128 -17.14 11.49 14.12
C TYR A 128 -17.42 10.31 15.05
N ALA A 129 -18.69 9.98 15.32
CA ALA A 129 -19.07 8.86 16.18
C ALA A 129 -18.56 7.51 15.66
N ALA A 130 -18.67 7.27 14.35
CA ALA A 130 -18.17 6.06 13.70
C ALA A 130 -16.64 5.95 13.84
N ARG A 131 -15.92 7.04 13.58
CA ARG A 131 -14.45 7.10 13.71
C ARG A 131 -13.99 6.96 15.17
N ALA A 132 -14.73 7.51 16.12
CA ALA A 132 -14.41 7.38 17.54
C ALA A 132 -14.62 5.94 18.01
N ALA A 133 -15.73 5.29 17.61
CA ALA A 133 -15.95 3.85 17.86
C ALA A 133 -14.83 3.01 17.23
N GLU A 134 -14.41 3.40 16.03
CA GLU A 134 -13.33 2.78 15.29
C GLU A 134 -11.97 2.93 15.98
N ALA A 135 -11.63 4.10 16.51
CA ALA A 135 -10.39 4.34 17.24
C ALA A 135 -10.33 3.47 18.50
N LEU A 136 -11.43 3.43 19.27
CA LEU A 136 -11.57 2.69 20.53
C LEU A 136 -11.45 1.17 20.39
N GLY A 137 -11.56 0.62 19.18
CA GLY A 137 -11.54 -0.82 18.93
C GLY A 137 -10.22 -1.53 19.10
N GLY A 138 -9.13 -0.80 19.28
CA GLY A 138 -7.78 -1.38 19.46
C GLY A 138 -7.23 -2.07 18.21
N GLU A 139 -8.08 -2.57 17.32
CA GLU A 139 -7.69 -3.14 16.04
C GLU A 139 -7.07 -2.07 15.15
N ALA A 140 -5.82 -2.29 14.74
CA ALA A 140 -5.14 -1.41 13.81
C ALA A 140 -5.96 -1.28 12.52
N VAL A 141 -6.14 -0.05 12.03
CA VAL A 141 -6.95 0.28 10.83
C VAL A 141 -6.64 -0.65 9.66
N GLY A 142 -5.36 -1.02 9.48
CA GLY A 142 -4.91 -1.96 8.46
C GLY A 142 -5.50 -3.37 8.57
N GLN A 143 -5.68 -3.94 9.77
CA GLN A 143 -6.25 -5.28 9.94
C GLN A 143 -7.74 -5.32 9.57
N ARG A 144 -8.47 -4.25 9.87
CA ARG A 144 -9.87 -4.10 9.45
C ARG A 144 -10.00 -3.92 7.95
N PHE A 145 -9.23 -2.99 7.39
CA PHE A 145 -9.20 -2.77 5.95
C PHE A 145 -8.88 -4.07 5.22
N PHE A 146 -7.92 -4.85 5.71
CA PHE A 146 -7.61 -6.17 5.20
C PHE A 146 -8.83 -7.11 5.18
N ARG A 147 -9.53 -7.26 6.30
CA ARG A 147 -10.69 -8.15 6.41
C ARG A 147 -11.81 -7.76 5.45
N GLU A 148 -12.11 -6.46 5.35
CA GLU A 148 -13.11 -5.93 4.43
C GLU A 148 -12.65 -6.10 2.97
N PHE A 149 -11.37 -5.84 2.67
CA PHE A 149 -10.81 -6.01 1.34
C PHE A 149 -10.96 -7.46 0.85
N ARG A 150 -10.62 -8.44 1.70
CA ARG A 150 -10.78 -9.86 1.37
C ARG A 150 -12.23 -10.23 1.12
N THR A 151 -13.14 -9.77 1.99
CA THR A 151 -14.59 -10.02 1.85
C THR A 151 -15.12 -9.47 0.53
N ILE A 152 -14.74 -8.24 0.17
CA ILE A 152 -15.13 -7.62 -1.10
C ILE A 152 -14.49 -8.32 -2.29
N LEU A 153 -13.22 -8.77 -2.18
CA LEU A 153 -12.53 -9.52 -3.23
C LEU A 153 -13.22 -10.85 -3.51
N GLU A 154 -13.57 -11.62 -2.49
CA GLU A 154 -14.30 -12.89 -2.64
C GLU A 154 -15.67 -12.67 -3.30
N ARG A 155 -16.42 -11.66 -2.85
CA ARG A 155 -17.72 -11.28 -3.44
C ARG A 155 -17.58 -10.86 -4.89
N MET A 156 -16.64 -9.99 -5.21
CA MET A 156 -16.39 -9.54 -6.57
C MET A 156 -15.95 -10.70 -7.45
N THR A 157 -15.07 -11.57 -6.95
CA THR A 157 -14.63 -12.79 -7.64
C THR A 157 -15.84 -13.65 -7.98
N ALA A 158 -16.72 -13.93 -7.01
CA ALA A 158 -17.93 -14.71 -7.22
C ALA A 158 -18.88 -14.09 -8.25
N ALA A 159 -19.02 -12.76 -8.25
CA ALA A 159 -19.96 -12.01 -9.08
C ALA A 159 -19.46 -11.63 -10.49
N LEU A 160 -18.22 -11.98 -10.88
CA LEU A 160 -17.68 -11.66 -12.21
C LEU A 160 -18.51 -12.31 -13.35
N PRO A 161 -18.85 -11.60 -14.43
CA PRO A 161 -19.62 -12.20 -15.51
C PRO A 161 -18.79 -13.18 -16.37
N GLY A 162 -19.46 -14.21 -16.89
CA GLY A 162 -18.92 -15.14 -17.88
C GLY A 162 -18.09 -16.31 -17.34
N PRO A 163 -17.81 -17.32 -18.19
CA PRO A 163 -17.06 -18.50 -17.81
C PRO A 163 -15.55 -18.20 -17.82
N LEU A 164 -14.99 -17.99 -16.64
CA LEU A 164 -13.54 -17.85 -16.42
C LEU A 164 -13.11 -18.88 -15.36
N PRO A 165 -11.91 -19.49 -15.48
CA PRO A 165 -11.36 -20.31 -14.41
C PRO A 165 -11.27 -19.51 -13.10
N THR A 166 -11.48 -20.17 -11.94
CA THR A 166 -11.42 -19.51 -10.62
C THR A 166 -10.15 -18.68 -10.39
N PRO A 167 -8.93 -19.16 -10.75
CA PRO A 167 -7.71 -18.36 -10.61
C PRO A 167 -7.74 -17.07 -11.44
N ASP A 168 -8.26 -17.13 -12.67
CA ASP A 168 -8.39 -15.97 -13.55
C ASP A 168 -9.42 -14.96 -13.00
N ARG A 169 -10.54 -15.44 -12.44
CA ARG A 169 -11.55 -14.60 -11.79
C ARG A 169 -10.97 -13.86 -10.59
N HIS A 170 -10.28 -14.58 -9.73
CA HIS A 170 -9.62 -14.00 -8.56
C HIS A 170 -8.57 -12.95 -8.98
N ALA A 171 -7.71 -13.28 -9.95
CA ALA A 171 -6.69 -12.37 -10.45
C ALA A 171 -7.29 -11.10 -11.06
N LEU A 172 -8.41 -11.22 -11.79
CA LEU A 172 -9.11 -10.10 -12.39
C LEU A 172 -9.80 -9.21 -11.33
N ALA A 173 -10.52 -9.80 -10.37
CA ALA A 173 -11.15 -9.04 -9.28
C ALA A 173 -10.08 -8.28 -8.46
N LEU A 174 -8.97 -8.95 -8.14
CA LEU A 174 -7.84 -8.34 -7.44
C LEU A 174 -7.26 -7.17 -8.24
N LEU A 175 -7.05 -7.34 -9.55
CA LEU A 175 -6.56 -6.26 -10.41
C LEU A 175 -7.49 -5.03 -10.39
N GLN A 176 -8.81 -5.24 -10.47
CA GLN A 176 -9.78 -4.15 -10.47
C GLN A 176 -9.79 -3.40 -9.13
N LEU A 177 -9.83 -4.14 -8.00
CA LEU A 177 -9.79 -3.54 -6.67
C LEU A 177 -8.48 -2.81 -6.41
N THR A 178 -7.35 -3.36 -6.85
CA THR A 178 -6.03 -2.71 -6.69
C THR A 178 -5.93 -1.41 -7.49
N ARG A 179 -6.52 -1.33 -8.68
CA ARG A 179 -6.56 -0.07 -9.46
C ARG A 179 -7.38 1.01 -8.74
N VAL A 180 -8.54 0.65 -8.19
CA VAL A 180 -9.35 1.61 -7.42
C VAL A 180 -8.65 1.99 -6.13
N LEU A 181 -8.04 1.04 -5.43
CA LEU A 181 -7.22 1.32 -4.25
C LEU A 181 -6.11 2.33 -4.56
N PHE A 182 -5.38 2.14 -5.66
CA PHE A 182 -4.37 3.09 -6.11
C PHE A 182 -4.95 4.47 -6.39
N LEU A 183 -6.15 4.55 -6.97
CA LEU A 183 -6.83 5.81 -7.20
C LEU A 183 -7.14 6.58 -5.91
N TYR A 184 -7.42 5.91 -4.80
CA TYR A 184 -7.60 6.59 -3.52
C TYR A 184 -6.31 7.25 -3.00
N PHE A 185 -5.15 6.65 -3.23
CA PHE A 185 -3.87 7.29 -2.93
C PHE A 185 -3.58 8.48 -3.87
N VAL A 186 -3.88 8.32 -5.17
CA VAL A 186 -3.78 9.42 -6.15
C VAL A 186 -4.74 10.57 -5.80
N GLN A 187 -5.94 10.25 -5.31
CA GLN A 187 -6.91 11.22 -4.81
C GLN A 187 -6.42 11.93 -3.56
N ALA A 188 -5.89 11.20 -2.59
CA ALA A 188 -5.32 11.76 -1.36
C ALA A 188 -4.15 12.72 -1.65
N LYS A 189 -3.42 12.50 -2.76
CA LYS A 189 -2.40 13.41 -3.25
C LYS A 189 -2.95 14.68 -3.93
N GLY A 190 -4.26 14.75 -4.19
CA GLY A 190 -4.92 15.84 -4.91
C GLY A 190 -4.86 15.71 -6.44
N TRP A 191 -4.39 14.58 -6.97
CA TRP A 191 -4.19 14.41 -8.42
C TRP A 191 -5.46 14.04 -9.20
N LEU A 192 -6.58 13.81 -8.53
CA LEU A 192 -7.88 13.63 -9.20
C LEU A 192 -8.65 14.94 -9.19
N ALA A 193 -8.34 15.81 -10.17
CA ALA A 193 -8.98 17.11 -10.34
C ALA A 193 -8.93 18.04 -9.11
N GLY A 194 -7.90 17.90 -8.26
CA GLY A 194 -7.79 18.68 -7.02
C GLY A 194 -8.85 18.36 -5.97
N ASN A 195 -9.60 17.25 -6.14
CA ASN A 195 -10.78 16.95 -5.35
C ASN A 195 -10.57 15.72 -4.47
N GLY A 196 -10.50 15.95 -3.15
CA GLY A 196 -10.34 14.88 -2.14
C GLY A 196 -11.52 13.90 -2.03
N ARG A 197 -12.66 14.16 -2.70
CA ARG A 197 -13.83 13.27 -2.77
C ARG A 197 -14.22 12.95 -4.22
N PHE A 198 -13.27 13.03 -5.16
CA PHE A 198 -13.50 12.85 -6.59
C PHE A 198 -14.26 11.54 -6.91
N LEU A 199 -13.79 10.41 -6.38
CA LEU A 199 -14.30 9.08 -6.70
C LEU A 199 -15.73 8.90 -6.19
N ALA A 200 -15.99 9.22 -4.91
CA ALA A 200 -17.32 9.15 -4.33
C ALA A 200 -18.33 9.97 -5.14
N GLN A 201 -18.00 11.24 -5.41
CA GLN A 201 -18.87 12.11 -6.20
C GLN A 201 -19.03 11.63 -7.64
N ALA A 202 -18.02 11.01 -8.23
CA ALA A 202 -18.10 10.46 -9.58
C ALA A 202 -19.02 9.23 -9.62
N VAL A 203 -18.98 8.37 -8.60
CA VAL A 203 -19.90 7.24 -8.44
C VAL A 203 -21.33 7.77 -8.28
N ASP A 204 -21.58 8.73 -7.38
CA ASP A 204 -22.90 9.34 -7.18
C ASP A 204 -23.46 9.93 -8.47
N ARG A 205 -22.64 10.70 -9.20
CA ARG A 205 -23.01 11.28 -10.51
C ARG A 205 -23.31 10.23 -11.57
N CYS A 206 -22.63 9.08 -11.52
CA CYS A 206 -22.83 7.96 -12.44
C CYS A 206 -24.19 7.29 -12.15
N LEU A 207 -24.44 6.98 -10.88
CA LEU A 207 -25.68 6.35 -10.41
C LEU A 207 -26.91 7.25 -10.62
N ALA A 208 -26.81 8.54 -10.32
CA ALA A 208 -27.88 9.51 -10.57
C ALA A 208 -28.29 9.58 -12.04
N ARG A 209 -27.33 9.36 -12.95
CA ARG A 209 -27.57 9.31 -14.41
C ARG A 209 -27.93 7.92 -14.94
N LYS A 210 -28.12 6.93 -14.06
CA LYS A 210 -28.37 5.52 -14.42
C LYS A 210 -27.31 4.95 -15.38
N ARG A 211 -26.05 5.36 -15.19
CA ARG A 211 -24.89 4.88 -15.95
C ARG A 211 -24.14 3.81 -15.15
N SER A 212 -23.39 2.96 -15.86
CA SER A 212 -22.62 1.89 -15.22
C SER A 212 -21.33 2.43 -14.61
N ILE A 213 -21.06 2.07 -13.35
CA ILE A 213 -19.81 2.42 -12.66
C ILE A 213 -18.61 1.83 -13.42
N HIS A 214 -18.69 0.56 -13.81
CA HIS A 214 -17.59 -0.11 -14.49
C HIS A 214 -17.32 0.51 -15.86
N ARG A 215 -18.35 0.61 -16.71
CA ARG A 215 -18.19 1.01 -18.11
C ARG A 215 -18.03 2.52 -18.29
N ASP A 216 -18.83 3.31 -17.59
CA ASP A 216 -18.98 4.74 -17.87
C ASP A 216 -18.14 5.62 -16.95
N LEU A 217 -17.57 5.07 -15.87
CA LEU A 217 -16.66 5.76 -14.95
C LEU A 217 -15.26 5.11 -14.92
N LEU A 218 -15.16 3.86 -14.47
CA LEU A 218 -13.86 3.22 -14.20
C LEU A 218 -13.06 2.96 -15.47
N ARG A 219 -13.67 2.43 -16.55
CA ARG A 219 -12.95 2.24 -17.83
C ARG A 219 -12.41 3.55 -18.43
N PRO A 220 -13.18 4.65 -18.53
CA PRO A 220 -12.65 5.95 -18.93
C PRO A 220 -11.53 6.46 -18.02
N LEU A 221 -11.64 6.25 -16.71
CA LEU A 221 -10.62 6.68 -15.75
C LEU A 221 -9.32 5.87 -15.88
N PHE A 222 -9.41 4.55 -16.01
CA PHE A 222 -8.22 3.70 -16.18
C PHE A 222 -7.56 3.91 -17.55
N PHE A 223 -8.33 3.77 -18.63
CA PHE A 223 -7.78 3.65 -19.99
C PHE A 223 -7.83 4.95 -20.79
N GLY A 224 -8.75 5.85 -20.43
CA GLY A 224 -8.97 7.11 -21.12
C GLY A 224 -8.20 8.29 -20.52
N THR A 225 -7.85 8.23 -19.23
CA THR A 225 -7.05 9.29 -18.56
C THR A 225 -5.71 8.77 -18.06
N LEU A 226 -5.66 7.87 -17.08
CA LEU A 226 -4.41 7.48 -16.40
C LEU A 226 -3.43 6.73 -17.31
N ASN A 227 -3.95 6.03 -18.31
CA ASN A 227 -3.16 5.33 -19.33
C ASN A 227 -3.09 6.08 -20.68
N ARG A 228 -3.47 7.37 -20.72
CA ARG A 228 -3.44 8.14 -21.96
C ARG A 228 -2.98 9.58 -21.75
N SER A 229 -2.03 10.01 -22.57
CA SER A 229 -1.54 11.38 -22.57
C SER A 229 -2.68 12.37 -22.80
N ILE A 230 -2.59 13.58 -22.23
CA ILE A 230 -3.66 14.59 -22.29
C ILE A 230 -4.06 14.91 -23.74
N ALA A 231 -3.08 14.98 -24.65
CA ALA A 231 -3.28 15.27 -26.07
C ALA A 231 -4.10 14.19 -26.83
N GLU A 232 -4.13 12.95 -26.34
CA GLU A 232 -4.81 11.83 -27.00
C GLU A 232 -6.17 11.49 -26.37
N ARG A 233 -6.62 12.26 -25.36
CA ARG A 233 -7.84 11.96 -24.59
C ARG A 233 -9.10 12.25 -25.40
N GLY A 234 -10.07 11.34 -25.31
CA GLY A 234 -11.40 11.56 -25.85
C GLY A 234 -12.25 12.49 -24.96
N ARG A 235 -13.40 12.92 -25.47
CA ARG A 235 -14.32 13.87 -24.79
C ARG A 235 -14.72 13.40 -23.37
N THR A 236 -15.06 12.13 -23.19
CA THR A 236 -15.43 11.58 -21.88
C THR A 236 -14.29 11.69 -20.87
N ALA A 237 -13.05 11.41 -21.30
CA ALA A 237 -11.87 11.47 -20.44
C ALA A 237 -11.50 12.92 -20.08
N LEU A 238 -11.61 13.85 -21.02
CA LEU A 238 -11.44 15.29 -20.75
C LEU A 238 -12.52 15.82 -19.79
N GLY A 239 -13.75 15.34 -19.90
CA GLY A 239 -14.86 15.70 -19.02
C GLY A 239 -14.71 15.24 -17.56
N LEU A 240 -13.76 14.36 -17.26
CA LEU A 240 -13.42 13.97 -15.88
C LEU A 240 -12.52 14.99 -15.17
N GLY A 241 -12.01 16.00 -15.88
CA GLY A 241 -11.17 17.05 -15.31
C GLY A 241 -9.66 16.76 -15.36
N PRO A 242 -8.83 17.59 -14.69
CA PRO A 242 -7.38 17.46 -14.73
C PRO A 242 -6.93 16.24 -13.91
N ILE A 243 -6.58 15.17 -14.62
CA ILE A 243 -6.09 13.89 -14.08
C ILE A 243 -4.74 13.59 -14.74
N PRO A 244 -3.71 13.12 -14.00
CA PRO A 244 -2.39 12.90 -14.58
C PRO A 244 -2.38 11.73 -15.56
N PHE A 245 -1.35 11.67 -16.39
CA PHE A 245 -1.00 10.47 -17.14
C PHE A 245 0.07 9.71 -16.34
N LEU A 246 -0.32 8.60 -15.70
CA LEU A 246 0.57 7.82 -14.84
C LEU A 246 1.21 6.64 -15.56
N ASN A 247 0.61 6.08 -16.61
CA ASN A 247 1.14 4.90 -17.30
C ASN A 247 1.48 3.75 -16.31
N GLY A 248 2.64 3.09 -16.48
CA GLY A 248 3.22 2.17 -15.53
C GLY A 248 2.71 0.74 -15.62
N GLY A 249 2.02 0.31 -16.68
CA GLY A 249 1.51 -1.08 -16.76
C GLY A 249 0.26 -1.35 -15.90
N LEU A 250 0.10 -0.74 -14.72
CA LEU A 250 -1.07 -0.91 -13.85
C LEU A 250 -2.39 -0.61 -14.57
N PHE A 251 -2.43 0.51 -15.30
CA PHE A 251 -3.61 0.96 -16.05
C PHE A 251 -3.60 0.51 -17.51
N GLU A 252 -2.70 -0.38 -17.90
CA GLU A 252 -2.74 -1.00 -19.22
C GLU A 252 -3.81 -2.11 -19.27
N PRO A 253 -4.54 -2.27 -20.38
CA PRO A 253 -5.51 -3.34 -20.52
C PRO A 253 -4.86 -4.71 -20.35
N HIS A 254 -5.28 -5.45 -19.33
CA HIS A 254 -4.76 -6.78 -19.03
C HIS A 254 -5.43 -7.82 -19.95
N PRO A 255 -4.72 -8.88 -20.39
CA PRO A 255 -5.31 -9.92 -21.25
C PRO A 255 -6.59 -10.54 -20.70
N LEU A 256 -6.68 -10.74 -19.37
CA LEU A 256 -7.88 -11.27 -18.71
C LEU A 256 -9.10 -10.35 -18.86
N GLU A 257 -8.90 -9.03 -18.94
CA GLU A 257 -10.01 -8.08 -19.14
C GLU A 257 -10.63 -8.20 -20.54
N ARG A 258 -9.85 -8.64 -21.53
CA ARG A 258 -10.36 -8.92 -22.88
C ARG A 258 -11.19 -10.21 -22.92
N ARG A 259 -10.93 -11.14 -22.00
CA ARG A 259 -11.67 -12.40 -21.86
C ARG A 259 -12.97 -12.21 -21.08
N LEU A 260 -13.08 -11.15 -20.29
CA LEU A 260 -14.30 -10.81 -19.55
C LEU A 260 -15.44 -10.45 -20.51
N ARG A 261 -16.51 -11.25 -20.50
CA ARG A 261 -17.72 -10.98 -21.29
C ARG A 261 -18.72 -10.20 -20.45
N GLY A 262 -18.71 -8.87 -20.57
CA GLY A 262 -19.65 -7.98 -19.90
C GLY A 262 -18.99 -7.03 -18.91
N ASP A 263 -19.82 -6.45 -18.04
CA ASP A 263 -19.39 -5.49 -17.02
C ASP A 263 -19.64 -6.04 -15.62
N ILE A 264 -18.74 -5.71 -14.68
CA ILE A 264 -18.97 -5.95 -13.26
C ILE A 264 -20.20 -5.14 -12.85
N ALA A 265 -21.17 -5.81 -12.23
CA ALA A 265 -22.45 -5.21 -11.89
C ALA A 265 -22.29 -4.06 -10.88
N ASP A 266 -23.09 -3.00 -11.04
CA ASP A 266 -22.96 -1.80 -10.22
C ASP A 266 -23.16 -2.04 -8.73
N HIS A 267 -23.98 -3.02 -8.32
CA HIS A 267 -24.17 -3.35 -6.91
C HIS A 267 -22.89 -3.91 -6.26
N VAL A 268 -22.07 -4.65 -7.02
CA VAL A 268 -20.77 -5.16 -6.55
C VAL A 268 -19.79 -4.00 -6.36
N TRP A 269 -19.79 -3.06 -7.30
CA TRP A 269 -18.97 -1.85 -7.18
C TRP A 269 -19.44 -0.95 -6.03
N ARG A 270 -20.75 -0.74 -5.86
CA ARG A 270 -21.29 0.02 -4.71
C ARG A 270 -20.86 -0.61 -3.40
N ASP A 271 -20.98 -1.93 -3.26
CA ASP A 271 -20.54 -2.62 -2.04
C ASP A 271 -19.04 -2.38 -1.76
N ALA A 272 -18.20 -2.39 -2.81
CA ALA A 272 -16.78 -2.07 -2.69
C ALA A 272 -16.53 -0.60 -2.32
N PHE A 273 -17.24 0.36 -2.91
CA PHE A 273 -17.10 1.77 -2.53
C PHE A 273 -17.59 2.02 -1.10
N ASP A 274 -18.78 1.53 -0.74
CA ASP A 274 -19.41 1.84 0.55
C ASP A 274 -18.73 1.15 1.74
N ARG A 275 -18.35 -0.13 1.60
CA ARG A 275 -17.81 -0.91 2.72
C ARG A 275 -16.30 -0.86 2.83
N LEU A 276 -15.63 -0.73 1.70
CA LEU A 276 -14.18 -0.72 1.63
C LEU A 276 -13.69 0.70 1.41
N PHE A 277 -13.88 1.32 0.25
CA PHE A 277 -13.09 2.52 -0.03
C PHE A 277 -13.54 3.80 0.69
N GLU A 278 -14.84 4.05 0.89
CA GLU A 278 -15.33 5.25 1.57
C GLU A 278 -15.31 5.12 3.10
N ARG A 279 -15.14 3.90 3.61
CA ARG A 279 -15.09 3.62 5.05
C ARG A 279 -13.73 3.92 5.67
N PHE A 280 -12.66 3.90 4.87
CA PHE A 280 -11.30 4.15 5.35
C PHE A 280 -10.74 5.45 4.77
N HIS A 281 -10.01 6.17 5.61
CA HIS A 281 -9.26 7.34 5.16
C HIS A 281 -7.94 6.90 4.53
N PHE A 282 -7.60 7.35 3.32
CA PHE A 282 -6.34 7.03 2.67
C PHE A 282 -5.36 8.19 2.77
N THR A 283 -4.11 7.89 3.12
CA THR A 283 -3.04 8.85 3.22
C THR A 283 -1.83 8.40 2.41
N VAL A 284 -1.04 9.38 1.97
CA VAL A 284 0.21 9.17 1.26
C VAL A 284 1.41 9.27 2.21
N ALA A 285 1.23 9.86 3.40
CA ALA A 285 2.27 10.00 4.40
C ALA A 285 2.29 8.81 5.37
N GLU A 286 3.48 8.28 5.63
CA GLU A 286 3.68 7.24 6.65
C GLU A 286 3.54 7.82 8.06
N GLY A 287 2.87 7.10 8.97
CA GLY A 287 2.74 7.49 10.37
C GLY A 287 1.54 8.39 10.72
N GLU A 288 0.71 8.76 9.73
CA GLU A 288 -0.53 9.49 10.01
C GLU A 288 -1.53 8.59 10.77
N GLN A 289 -1.88 8.99 11.98
CA GLN A 289 -2.68 8.15 12.88
C GLN A 289 -4.14 8.08 12.40
N GLY A 290 -4.58 6.88 12.00
CA GLY A 290 -5.98 6.62 11.63
C GLY A 290 -6.26 6.48 10.14
N GLY A 291 -5.27 6.69 9.27
CA GLY A 291 -5.40 6.48 7.81
C GLY A 291 -4.76 5.18 7.33
N ILE A 292 -5.12 4.76 6.11
CA ILE A 292 -4.48 3.69 5.34
C ILE A 292 -3.33 4.28 4.53
N ALA A 293 -2.10 3.88 4.88
CA ALA A 293 -0.86 4.27 4.23
C ALA A 293 -0.30 3.13 3.32
N PRO A 294 0.58 3.45 2.35
CA PRO A 294 1.13 2.46 1.41
C PRO A 294 1.90 1.31 2.06
N ASP A 295 2.61 1.56 3.15
CA ASP A 295 3.37 0.54 3.92
C ASP A 295 2.46 -0.56 4.46
N MET A 296 1.22 -0.19 4.82
CA MET A 296 0.23 -1.13 5.35
C MET A 296 -0.33 -2.07 4.27
N LEU A 297 -0.23 -1.71 2.99
CA LEU A 297 -0.70 -2.58 1.90
C LEU A 297 0.07 -3.90 1.84
N GLY A 298 1.37 -3.91 2.18
CA GLY A 298 2.15 -5.14 2.25
C GLY A 298 1.46 -6.19 3.14
N ARG A 299 1.17 -5.79 4.39
CA ARG A 299 0.48 -6.62 5.39
C ARG A 299 -0.94 -7.02 4.98
N VAL A 300 -1.67 -6.11 4.34
CA VAL A 300 -3.05 -6.35 3.89
C VAL A 300 -3.07 -7.42 2.80
N PHE A 301 -2.32 -7.25 1.72
CA PHE A 301 -2.34 -8.19 0.60
C PHE A 301 -1.73 -9.55 0.95
N GLU A 302 -0.81 -9.60 1.92
CA GLU A 302 -0.31 -10.86 2.50
C GLU A 302 -1.41 -11.67 3.19
N GLY A 303 -2.28 -11.00 3.94
CA GLY A 303 -3.41 -11.66 4.60
C GLY A 303 -4.45 -12.22 3.60
N VAL A 304 -4.55 -11.62 2.41
CA VAL A 304 -5.52 -12.00 1.36
C VAL A 304 -5.13 -13.33 0.72
N MET A 305 -3.85 -13.73 0.83
CA MET A 305 -3.43 -15.10 0.51
C MET A 305 -4.02 -16.07 1.55
N ALA A 306 -4.58 -17.20 1.10
CA ALA A 306 -5.28 -18.12 1.98
C ALA A 306 -4.34 -18.64 3.11
N PRO A 307 -4.82 -18.86 4.34
CA PRO A 307 -3.98 -19.39 5.43
C PRO A 307 -3.25 -20.69 5.09
N ASP A 308 -3.90 -21.56 4.32
CA ASP A 308 -3.32 -22.83 3.84
C ASP A 308 -2.27 -22.59 2.76
N GLU A 309 -2.51 -21.61 1.87
CA GLU A 309 -1.52 -21.16 0.89
C GLU A 309 -0.29 -20.56 1.59
N ARG A 310 -0.45 -19.77 2.66
CA ARG A 310 0.67 -19.14 3.40
C ARG A 310 1.63 -20.15 4.01
N ARG A 311 1.11 -21.23 4.60
CA ARG A 311 1.93 -22.29 5.20
C ARG A 311 2.62 -23.15 4.14
N ALA A 312 1.93 -23.40 3.02
CA ALA A 312 2.47 -24.16 1.90
C ALA A 312 3.46 -23.35 1.02
N SER A 313 3.29 -22.02 0.93
CA SER A 313 4.11 -21.12 0.10
C SER A 313 5.28 -20.48 0.85
N GLY A 314 5.35 -20.59 2.18
CA GLY A 314 6.40 -19.97 2.99
C GLY A 314 6.33 -18.43 3.01
N THR A 315 5.17 -17.83 2.78
CA THR A 315 5.01 -16.37 2.69
C THR A 315 5.01 -15.73 4.08
N TYR A 316 6.20 -15.38 4.56
CA TYR A 316 6.42 -14.65 5.82
C TYR A 316 7.00 -13.26 5.55
N TYR A 317 6.44 -12.24 6.19
CA TYR A 317 6.96 -10.88 6.09
C TYR A 317 8.33 -10.77 6.76
N THR A 318 9.29 -10.17 6.06
CA THR A 318 10.57 -9.76 6.63
C THR A 318 10.39 -8.46 7.41
N PRO A 319 10.59 -8.44 8.74
CA PRO A 319 10.47 -7.22 9.54
C PRO A 319 11.29 -6.06 8.98
N ALA A 320 10.76 -4.84 9.01
CA ALA A 320 11.44 -3.67 8.44
C ALA A 320 12.82 -3.41 9.06
N ALA A 321 12.97 -3.66 10.36
CA ALA A 321 14.27 -3.58 11.05
C ALA A 321 15.29 -4.56 10.44
N LEU A 322 14.89 -5.82 10.23
CA LEU A 322 15.76 -6.82 9.63
C LEU A 322 16.16 -6.45 8.19
N VAL A 323 15.21 -5.94 7.39
CA VAL A 323 15.50 -5.44 6.03
C VAL A 323 16.51 -4.29 6.07
N HIS A 324 16.31 -3.33 6.98
CA HIS A 324 17.20 -2.19 7.14
C HIS A 324 18.62 -2.63 7.49
N ASP A 325 18.76 -3.54 8.45
CA ASP A 325 20.06 -4.00 8.94
C ASP A 325 20.81 -4.79 7.86
N LEU A 326 20.13 -5.73 7.19
CA LEU A 326 20.71 -6.52 6.09
C LEU A 326 21.15 -5.63 4.91
N LEU A 327 20.36 -4.60 4.57
CA LEU A 327 20.75 -3.64 3.53
C LEU A 327 21.92 -2.78 3.99
N GLY A 328 21.98 -2.38 5.26
CA GLY A 328 23.10 -1.64 5.83
C GLY A 328 24.41 -2.41 5.68
N GLU A 329 24.45 -3.63 6.19
CA GLU A 329 25.59 -4.55 6.14
C GLU A 329 25.99 -4.86 4.69
N GLY A 330 25.01 -5.22 3.85
CA GLY A 330 25.26 -5.56 2.45
C GLY A 330 25.82 -4.38 1.63
N LEU A 331 25.34 -3.16 1.87
CA LEU A 331 25.88 -1.96 1.22
C LEU A 331 27.27 -1.60 1.75
N ALA A 332 27.53 -1.75 3.05
CA ALA A 332 28.84 -1.52 3.64
C ALA A 332 29.89 -2.47 3.06
N ALA A 333 29.59 -3.77 3.02
CA ALA A 333 30.46 -4.78 2.41
C ALA A 333 30.73 -4.49 0.92
N LEU A 334 29.69 -4.11 0.16
CA LEU A 334 29.84 -3.73 -1.24
C LEU A 334 30.73 -2.50 -1.44
N VAL A 335 30.59 -1.48 -0.58
CA VAL A 335 31.40 -0.27 -0.65
C VAL A 335 32.85 -0.57 -0.28
N ALA A 336 33.09 -1.39 0.75
CA ALA A 336 34.42 -1.84 1.16
C ALA A 336 35.14 -2.55 0.01
N ASP A 337 34.47 -3.49 -0.67
CA ASP A 337 34.99 -4.17 -1.86
C ASP A 337 35.31 -3.19 -3.00
N ARG A 338 34.34 -2.35 -3.38
CA ARG A 338 34.46 -1.47 -4.56
C ARG A 338 35.43 -0.31 -4.39
N LEU A 339 35.66 0.14 -3.16
CA LEU A 339 36.60 1.21 -2.85
C LEU A 339 37.91 0.69 -2.24
N SER A 340 38.06 -0.63 -2.11
CA SER A 340 39.22 -1.29 -1.50
C SER A 340 39.58 -0.71 -0.13
N CYS A 341 38.57 -0.52 0.73
CA CYS A 341 38.73 -0.01 2.10
C CYS A 341 38.21 -0.99 3.15
N SER A 342 38.47 -0.72 4.43
CA SER A 342 37.95 -1.55 5.52
C SER A 342 36.44 -1.38 5.69
N LEU A 343 35.77 -2.36 6.32
CA LEU A 343 34.32 -2.28 6.57
C LEU A 343 33.95 -1.05 7.41
N ALA A 344 34.69 -0.80 8.50
CA ALA A 344 34.49 0.37 9.37
C ALA A 344 34.66 1.69 8.60
N GLU A 345 35.59 1.75 7.64
CA GLU A 345 35.73 2.90 6.78
C GLU A 345 34.56 3.02 5.79
N ALA A 346 34.12 1.93 5.17
CA ALA A 346 32.97 1.93 4.28
C ALA A 346 31.68 2.40 4.97
N GLU A 347 31.43 1.95 6.21
CA GLU A 347 30.31 2.39 7.04
C GLU A 347 30.37 3.89 7.32
N ARG A 348 31.53 4.40 7.74
CA ARG A 348 31.74 5.84 7.96
C ARG A 348 31.45 6.63 6.69
N ARG A 349 32.02 6.22 5.54
CA ARG A 349 31.83 6.89 4.24
C ARG A 349 30.37 6.84 3.75
N LEU A 350 29.62 5.79 4.09
CA LEU A 350 28.17 5.70 3.83
C LEU A 350 27.39 6.71 4.67
N ILE A 351 27.69 6.83 5.97
CA ILE A 351 27.07 7.80 6.88
C ILE A 351 27.37 9.23 6.43
N GLU A 352 28.62 9.50 6.04
CA GLU A 352 29.10 10.80 5.55
C GLU A 352 28.63 11.11 4.11
N ARG A 353 28.00 10.15 3.42
CA ARG A 353 27.46 10.26 2.05
C ARG A 353 28.50 10.75 1.03
N GLU A 354 29.72 10.23 1.15
CA GLU A 354 30.83 10.65 0.30
C GLU A 354 30.53 10.51 -1.20
N LYS A 355 31.14 11.38 -2.01
CA LYS A 355 30.96 11.38 -3.48
C LYS A 355 31.36 10.05 -4.13
N ALA A 356 32.43 9.41 -3.64
CA ALA A 356 32.91 8.13 -4.15
C ALA A 356 31.86 7.02 -3.93
N VAL A 357 31.31 6.94 -2.71
CA VAL A 357 30.25 5.98 -2.34
C VAL A 357 29.00 6.20 -3.21
N ARG A 358 28.56 7.44 -3.39
CA ARG A 358 27.43 7.76 -4.29
C ARG A 358 27.67 7.29 -5.73
N GLY A 359 28.91 7.41 -6.21
CA GLY A 359 29.33 6.90 -7.52
C GLY A 359 29.15 5.38 -7.64
N VAL A 360 29.49 4.63 -6.57
CA VAL A 360 29.26 3.20 -6.47
C VAL A 360 27.76 2.91 -6.45
N LEU A 361 27.02 3.46 -5.48
CA LEU A 361 25.58 3.22 -5.27
C LEU A 361 24.73 3.52 -6.51
N ARG A 362 25.10 4.52 -7.33
CA ARG A 362 24.40 4.81 -8.59
C ARG A 362 24.46 3.68 -9.61
N ARG A 363 25.49 2.83 -9.57
CA ARG A 363 25.76 1.78 -10.57
C ARG A 363 25.36 0.38 -10.12
N ILE A 364 24.98 0.19 -8.86
CA ILE A 364 24.67 -1.13 -8.32
C ILE A 364 23.37 -1.67 -8.92
N ARG A 365 23.19 -2.98 -8.87
CA ARG A 365 21.92 -3.65 -9.20
C ARG A 365 21.57 -4.57 -8.04
N VAL A 366 20.38 -4.40 -7.49
CA VAL A 366 19.81 -5.17 -6.40
C VAL A 366 18.78 -6.11 -7.01
N LEU A 367 18.95 -7.41 -6.78
CA LEU A 367 18.03 -8.45 -7.21
C LEU A 367 17.44 -9.11 -5.98
N ASP A 368 16.11 -9.17 -5.92
CA ASP A 368 15.37 -9.98 -4.98
C ASP A 368 14.71 -11.17 -5.72
N PRO A 369 15.24 -12.40 -5.59
CA PRO A 369 14.77 -13.56 -6.34
C PRO A 369 13.49 -14.19 -5.76
N ALA A 370 12.98 -13.69 -4.63
CA ALA A 370 11.73 -14.16 -4.01
C ALA A 370 11.01 -12.95 -3.40
N VAL A 371 10.66 -12.01 -4.27
CA VAL A 371 10.39 -10.62 -3.87
C VAL A 371 9.18 -10.47 -2.95
N GLY A 372 8.24 -11.42 -2.95
CA GLY A 372 7.09 -11.41 -2.08
C GLY A 372 6.32 -10.10 -2.18
N SER A 373 6.06 -9.45 -1.05
CA SER A 373 5.39 -8.15 -1.03
C SER A 373 6.30 -6.96 -1.35
N GLY A 374 7.58 -7.19 -1.67
CA GLY A 374 8.55 -6.15 -2.05
C GLY A 374 9.26 -5.46 -0.89
N ALA A 375 9.31 -6.06 0.30
CA ALA A 375 9.92 -5.44 1.48
C ALA A 375 11.39 -5.05 1.27
N PHE A 376 12.22 -5.96 0.73
CA PHE A 376 13.63 -5.66 0.44
C PHE A 376 13.81 -4.62 -0.65
N LEU A 377 13.03 -4.69 -1.74
CA LEU A 377 13.15 -3.69 -2.81
C LEU A 377 12.68 -2.29 -2.37
N LEU A 378 11.65 -2.21 -1.54
CA LEU A 378 11.20 -0.95 -0.95
C LEU A 378 12.26 -0.39 0.01
N GLY A 379 12.80 -1.23 0.92
CA GLY A 379 13.90 -0.82 1.79
C GLY A 379 15.14 -0.39 1.02
N ALA A 380 15.47 -1.07 -0.08
CA ALA A 380 16.57 -0.70 -0.96
C ALA A 380 16.30 0.64 -1.66
N LEU A 381 15.07 0.90 -2.10
CA LEU A 381 14.67 2.18 -2.67
C LEU A 381 14.88 3.32 -1.67
N GLU A 382 14.39 3.16 -0.44
CA GLU A 382 14.53 4.14 0.64
C GLU A 382 16.00 4.39 1.01
N ARG A 383 16.76 3.31 1.22
CA ARG A 383 18.16 3.39 1.62
C ARG A 383 19.02 4.02 0.52
N LEU A 384 18.87 3.60 -0.73
CA LEU A 384 19.62 4.20 -1.84
C LEU A 384 19.21 5.65 -2.11
N SER A 385 17.93 6.00 -1.95
CA SER A 385 17.45 7.37 -2.12
C SER A 385 18.02 8.30 -1.03
N SER A 386 18.00 7.87 0.22
CA SER A 386 18.53 8.64 1.36
C SER A 386 20.04 8.86 1.27
N LEU A 387 20.80 7.85 0.82
CA LEU A 387 22.26 7.95 0.64
C LEU A 387 22.66 8.68 -0.66
N GLY A 388 21.83 8.60 -1.70
CA GLY A 388 22.11 9.19 -3.01
C GLY A 388 21.73 10.67 -3.16
N SER A 389 20.77 11.16 -2.38
CA SER A 389 20.22 12.51 -2.51
C SER A 389 21.16 13.59 -1.96
N ILE A 390 21.70 14.44 -2.85
CA ILE A 390 22.28 15.74 -2.50
C ILE A 390 21.69 16.78 -3.45
N GLY A 391 20.80 17.63 -2.95
CA GLY A 391 20.32 18.82 -3.66
C GLY A 391 19.43 18.60 -4.89
N GLY A 392 18.71 17.47 -4.99
CA GLY A 392 17.81 17.15 -6.10
C GLY A 392 16.41 16.70 -5.67
N SER A 393 15.49 16.57 -6.62
CA SER A 393 14.13 16.05 -6.35
C SER A 393 14.19 14.59 -5.88
N ALA A 394 13.71 14.32 -4.67
CA ALA A 394 13.67 12.99 -4.08
C ALA A 394 12.85 12.01 -4.95
N ALA A 395 11.75 12.47 -5.55
CA ALA A 395 10.96 11.67 -6.47
C ALA A 395 11.72 11.32 -7.75
N ALA A 396 12.55 12.23 -8.29
CA ALA A 396 13.36 11.97 -9.47
C ALA A 396 14.45 10.92 -9.18
N GLU A 397 15.08 10.98 -8.01
CA GLU A 397 16.07 9.99 -7.60
C GLU A 397 15.43 8.62 -7.35
N ARG A 398 14.28 8.56 -6.66
CA ARG A 398 13.52 7.30 -6.50
C ARG A 398 13.10 6.70 -7.83
N ARG A 399 12.60 7.51 -8.78
CA ARG A 399 12.32 7.07 -10.16
C ARG A 399 13.57 6.48 -10.81
N ARG A 400 14.72 7.15 -10.72
CA ARG A 400 15.99 6.66 -11.28
C ARG A 400 16.40 5.31 -10.68
N ILE A 401 16.32 5.17 -9.36
CA ILE A 401 16.65 3.94 -8.63
C ILE A 401 15.74 2.81 -9.10
N LEU A 402 14.42 3.05 -9.08
CA LEU A 402 13.43 2.08 -9.51
C LEU A 402 13.66 1.62 -10.96
N GLN A 403 14.03 2.53 -11.87
CA GLN A 403 14.24 2.23 -13.29
C GLN A 403 15.53 1.47 -13.62
N ARG A 404 16.54 1.51 -12.72
CA ARG A 404 17.91 1.09 -13.06
C ARG A 404 18.57 0.14 -12.07
N ASN A 405 18.15 0.17 -10.82
CA ASN A 405 18.85 -0.49 -9.73
C ASN A 405 18.05 -1.68 -9.17
N LEU A 406 16.72 -1.68 -9.24
CA LEU A 406 15.89 -2.67 -8.54
C LEU A 406 15.30 -3.71 -9.50
N PHE A 407 15.46 -4.99 -9.14
CA PHE A 407 14.99 -6.14 -9.91
C PHE A 407 14.38 -7.16 -8.96
N GLY A 408 13.29 -7.81 -9.36
CA GLY A 408 12.55 -8.76 -8.52
C GLY A 408 11.97 -9.93 -9.31
N VAL A 409 11.91 -11.10 -8.68
CA VAL A 409 11.22 -12.28 -9.21
C VAL A 409 10.37 -12.90 -8.11
N ASP A 410 9.15 -13.32 -8.45
CA ASP A 410 8.33 -14.13 -7.55
C ASP A 410 7.45 -15.11 -8.34
N ARG A 411 7.20 -16.29 -7.77
CA ARG A 411 6.36 -17.31 -8.41
C ARG A 411 4.89 -16.89 -8.42
N ASN A 412 4.44 -16.16 -7.41
CA ASN A 412 3.08 -15.68 -7.26
C ASN A 412 2.88 -14.34 -7.98
N GLY A 413 2.08 -14.33 -9.05
CA GLY A 413 1.77 -13.10 -9.79
C GLY A 413 1.03 -12.04 -8.96
N ALA A 414 0.35 -12.40 -7.86
CA ALA A 414 -0.24 -11.42 -6.95
C ALA A 414 0.83 -10.67 -6.12
N ALA A 415 1.88 -11.37 -5.71
CA ALA A 415 3.03 -10.80 -5.00
C ALA A 415 3.77 -9.79 -5.90
N VAL A 416 4.05 -10.18 -7.15
CA VAL A 416 4.62 -9.27 -8.17
C VAL A 416 3.81 -7.98 -8.31
N ARG A 417 2.49 -8.07 -8.50
CA ARG A 417 1.62 -6.88 -8.64
C ARG A 417 1.63 -5.99 -7.39
N LEU A 418 1.73 -6.60 -6.21
CA LEU A 418 1.81 -5.87 -4.94
C LEU A 418 3.14 -5.14 -4.81
N THR A 419 4.26 -5.80 -5.13
CA THR A 419 5.58 -5.17 -5.17
C THR A 419 5.58 -3.97 -6.10
N GLU A 420 5.05 -4.12 -7.31
CA GLU A 420 4.95 -3.03 -8.29
C GLU A 420 4.12 -1.86 -7.74
N LEU A 421 2.95 -2.15 -7.15
CA LEU A 421 2.09 -1.16 -6.53
C LEU A 421 2.80 -0.36 -5.45
N ARG A 422 3.48 -1.04 -4.52
CA ARG A 422 4.21 -0.41 -3.41
C ARG A 422 5.36 0.45 -3.91
N LEU A 423 6.10 -0.03 -4.90
CA LEU A 423 7.18 0.73 -5.53
C LEU A 423 6.66 2.00 -6.24
N TRP A 424 5.52 1.93 -6.93
CA TRP A 424 4.89 3.12 -7.52
C TRP A 424 4.39 4.10 -6.45
N LEU A 425 3.74 3.61 -5.40
CA LEU A 425 3.26 4.47 -4.31
C LEU A 425 4.42 5.18 -3.60
N ALA A 426 5.54 4.49 -3.39
CA ALA A 426 6.75 5.10 -2.82
C ALA A 426 7.32 6.22 -3.71
N VAL A 427 7.19 6.13 -5.03
CA VAL A 427 7.57 7.21 -5.95
C VAL A 427 6.58 8.38 -5.89
N ILE A 428 5.28 8.08 -5.85
CA ILE A 428 4.21 9.09 -5.78
C ILE A 428 4.26 9.88 -4.49
N ALA A 429 4.59 9.22 -3.38
CA ALA A 429 4.56 9.84 -2.06
C ALA A 429 5.45 11.08 -1.98
N ASP A 430 6.66 10.98 -2.50
CA ASP A 430 7.64 12.06 -2.54
C ASP A 430 7.49 13.02 -3.72
N ASP A 431 6.56 12.76 -4.65
CA ASP A 431 6.33 13.67 -5.76
C ASP A 431 5.59 14.92 -5.28
N ARG A 432 6.23 16.09 -5.42
CA ARG A 432 5.68 17.39 -4.99
C ARG A 432 4.95 18.13 -6.10
N THR A 433 4.71 17.48 -7.24
CA THR A 433 3.99 18.08 -8.35
C THR A 433 2.55 18.40 -7.93
N GLU A 434 2.21 19.68 -7.88
CA GLU A 434 0.87 20.15 -7.51
C GLU A 434 -0.13 19.99 -8.67
N ARG A 435 0.34 20.26 -9.89
CA ARG A 435 -0.50 20.24 -11.09
C ARG A 435 -0.55 18.83 -11.72
N PRO A 436 -1.72 18.17 -11.78
CA PRO A 436 -1.87 16.83 -12.36
C PRO A 436 -1.24 16.69 -13.76
N GLU A 437 -1.34 17.71 -14.59
CA GLU A 437 -0.83 17.72 -15.97
C GLU A 437 0.70 17.64 -16.07
N ASN A 438 1.41 18.02 -15.02
CA ASN A 438 2.88 18.04 -14.98
C ASN A 438 3.46 16.76 -14.35
N VAL A 439 2.62 15.86 -13.84
CA VAL A 439 3.06 14.63 -13.20
C VAL A 439 3.77 13.76 -14.23
N GLN A 440 5.00 13.36 -13.92
CA GLN A 440 5.74 12.46 -14.81
C GLN A 440 5.18 11.04 -14.75
N PRO A 441 5.04 10.35 -15.90
CA PRO A 441 4.60 8.98 -15.95
C PRO A 441 5.47 8.06 -15.09
N LEU A 442 4.83 7.06 -14.49
CA LEU A 442 5.47 5.99 -13.76
C LEU A 442 6.20 5.05 -14.72
N PRO A 443 7.34 4.50 -14.29
CA PRO A 443 8.06 3.51 -15.07
C PRO A 443 7.29 2.20 -15.19
N ASN A 444 7.42 1.52 -16.33
CA ASN A 444 6.91 0.18 -16.53
C ASN A 444 7.79 -0.82 -15.79
N LEU A 445 7.23 -1.53 -14.81
CA LEU A 445 7.95 -2.48 -13.98
C LEU A 445 7.90 -3.91 -14.50
N ASP A 446 7.06 -4.19 -15.50
CA ASP A 446 6.81 -5.51 -16.10
C ASP A 446 8.09 -6.25 -16.58
N CYS A 447 9.19 -5.53 -16.80
CA CYS A 447 10.48 -6.08 -17.23
C CYS A 447 11.58 -6.05 -16.16
N LEU A 448 11.27 -5.51 -14.97
CA LEU A 448 12.15 -5.39 -13.81
C LEU A 448 11.69 -6.29 -12.67
N ILE A 449 10.39 -6.35 -12.43
CA ILE A 449 9.74 -7.26 -11.48
C ILE A 449 8.94 -8.26 -12.31
N ARG A 450 9.27 -9.55 -12.23
CA ARG A 450 8.67 -10.57 -13.09
C ARG A 450 8.08 -11.72 -12.30
N GLN A 451 6.98 -12.26 -12.80
CA GLN A 451 6.52 -13.55 -12.34
C GLN A 451 7.44 -14.64 -12.90
N GLY A 452 7.96 -15.49 -12.03
CA GLY A 452 8.85 -16.58 -12.39
C GLY A 452 9.24 -17.41 -11.18
N ASP A 453 9.68 -18.64 -11.42
CA ASP A 453 10.29 -19.46 -10.39
C ASP A 453 11.81 -19.19 -10.44
N SER A 454 12.39 -18.77 -9.32
CA SER A 454 13.81 -18.44 -9.25
C SER A 454 14.70 -19.66 -9.03
N LEU A 455 14.12 -20.79 -8.61
CA LEU A 455 14.79 -22.08 -8.52
C LEU A 455 14.71 -22.84 -9.83
N PHE A 456 13.59 -22.71 -10.54
CA PHE A 456 13.35 -23.32 -11.84
C PHE A 456 13.31 -22.28 -12.94
N ASP A 457 14.39 -22.19 -13.72
CA ASP A 457 14.23 -21.73 -15.10
C ASP A 457 13.28 -22.72 -15.81
N GLN A 458 12.37 -22.27 -16.67
CA GLN A 458 11.48 -23.18 -17.44
C GLN A 458 12.29 -24.20 -18.27
N ALA A 459 13.58 -23.96 -18.40
CA ALA A 459 14.57 -24.97 -18.69
C ALA A 459 15.32 -25.39 -17.41
N GLY A 460 14.83 -26.42 -16.71
CA GLY A 460 15.60 -27.17 -15.69
C GLY A 460 16.85 -27.88 -16.25
N SER A 461 17.48 -27.30 -17.26
CA SER A 461 18.44 -27.84 -18.22
C SER A 461 19.80 -27.15 -18.13
N GLY A 462 20.03 -26.27 -17.15
CA GLY A 462 21.31 -25.53 -17.07
C GLY A 462 21.51 -24.57 -18.24
N LEU A 463 20.43 -23.85 -18.64
CA LEU A 463 20.51 -22.78 -19.62
C LEU A 463 21.46 -21.68 -19.10
N ARG A 464 22.74 -21.82 -19.40
CA ARG A 464 23.65 -20.67 -19.40
C ARG A 464 23.13 -19.79 -20.52
N VAL A 465 22.66 -18.58 -20.22
CA VAL A 465 22.71 -17.50 -21.22
C VAL A 465 24.15 -17.55 -21.73
N PRO A 466 24.40 -17.90 -23.01
CA PRO A 466 25.76 -17.98 -23.50
C PRO A 466 26.42 -16.66 -23.11
N GLY A 467 27.67 -16.71 -22.64
CA GLY A 467 28.43 -15.55 -22.13
C GLY A 467 28.66 -14.42 -23.14
N ASP A 468 27.84 -14.36 -24.18
CA ASP A 468 27.69 -13.29 -25.14
C ASP A 468 27.19 -12.01 -24.44
N ARG A 469 28.16 -11.29 -23.88
CA ARG A 469 27.98 -9.96 -23.30
C ARG A 469 27.28 -9.00 -24.26
N THR A 470 27.35 -9.22 -25.58
CA THR A 470 26.70 -8.34 -26.56
C THR A 470 25.18 -8.49 -26.51
N LYS A 471 24.66 -9.72 -26.50
CA LYS A 471 23.23 -10.03 -26.35
C LYS A 471 22.68 -9.57 -25.01
N ALA A 472 23.42 -9.81 -23.92
CA ALA A 472 23.03 -9.33 -22.60
C ALA A 472 22.95 -7.79 -22.56
N SER A 473 23.88 -7.10 -23.23
CA SER A 473 23.88 -5.64 -23.34
C SER A 473 22.72 -5.12 -24.20
N GLU A 474 22.38 -5.84 -25.27
CA GLU A 474 21.22 -5.54 -26.11
C GLU A 474 19.91 -5.68 -25.34
N LEU A 475 19.70 -6.80 -24.63
CA LEU A 475 18.54 -6.99 -23.77
C LEU A 475 18.44 -5.88 -22.72
N ALA A 476 19.57 -5.56 -22.05
CA ALA A 476 19.60 -4.47 -21.07
C ALA A 476 19.26 -3.11 -21.70
N ARG A 477 19.67 -2.86 -22.95
CA ARG A 477 19.30 -1.65 -23.71
C ARG A 477 17.80 -1.62 -24.04
N LEU A 478 17.24 -2.73 -24.53
CA LEU A 478 15.82 -2.85 -24.86
C LEU A 478 14.96 -2.67 -23.61
N ARG A 479 15.27 -3.37 -22.51
CA ARG A 479 14.57 -3.22 -21.22
C ARG A 479 14.59 -1.77 -20.74
N ARG A 480 15.74 -1.09 -20.74
CA ARG A 480 15.83 0.33 -20.37
C ARG A 480 14.93 1.24 -21.19
N ARG A 481 14.74 0.95 -22.49
CA ARG A 481 13.82 1.70 -23.36
C ARG A 481 12.36 1.38 -23.01
N VAL A 482 12.02 0.11 -22.79
CA VAL A 482 10.67 -0.32 -22.39
C VAL A 482 10.24 0.35 -21.07
N VAL A 483 11.11 0.42 -20.08
CA VAL A 483 10.82 0.98 -18.75
C VAL A 483 10.25 2.39 -18.82
N VAL A 484 10.71 3.22 -19.76
CA VAL A 484 10.27 4.62 -19.91
C VAL A 484 9.33 4.85 -21.10
N ALA A 485 9.13 3.85 -21.95
CA ALA A 485 8.28 3.98 -23.13
C ALA A 485 6.79 3.97 -22.78
N THR A 486 5.98 4.58 -23.65
CA THR A 486 4.53 4.65 -23.49
C THR A 486 3.82 4.30 -24.80
N GLY A 487 2.52 3.99 -24.71
CA GLY A 487 1.65 3.89 -25.89
C GLY A 487 2.11 2.90 -26.97
N ARG A 488 2.18 3.37 -28.24
CA ARG A 488 2.57 2.53 -29.39
C ARG A 488 4.03 2.12 -29.34
N ASP A 489 4.90 3.02 -28.90
CA ASP A 489 6.34 2.78 -28.81
C ASP A 489 6.66 1.68 -27.80
N LYS A 490 6.00 1.70 -26.63
CA LYS A 490 6.12 0.62 -25.64
C LYS A 490 5.75 -0.73 -26.26
N ARG A 491 4.62 -0.80 -26.99
CA ARG A 491 4.17 -2.05 -27.63
C ARG A 491 5.16 -2.56 -28.68
N ALA A 492 5.76 -1.67 -29.46
CA ALA A 492 6.80 -2.06 -30.41
C ALA A 492 8.04 -2.60 -29.69
N LEU A 493 8.54 -1.86 -28.69
CA LEU A 493 9.70 -2.25 -27.91
C LEU A 493 9.50 -3.55 -27.13
N LEU A 494 8.30 -3.82 -26.62
CA LEU A 494 7.96 -5.07 -25.97
C LEU A 494 8.00 -6.24 -26.96
N ARG A 495 7.50 -6.08 -28.19
CA ARG A 495 7.60 -7.12 -29.23
C ARG A 495 9.05 -7.40 -29.60
N ASP A 496 9.88 -6.37 -29.66
CA ASP A 496 11.31 -6.51 -29.96
C ASP A 496 12.04 -7.19 -28.80
N LEU A 497 11.71 -6.81 -27.55
CA LEU A 497 12.24 -7.45 -26.35
C LEU A 497 11.86 -8.93 -26.28
N VAL A 498 10.59 -9.28 -26.50
CA VAL A 498 10.13 -10.68 -26.50
C VAL A 498 10.82 -11.49 -27.58
N ARG A 499 10.99 -10.93 -28.80
CA ARG A 499 11.73 -11.60 -29.87
C ARG A 499 13.21 -11.83 -29.50
N ALA A 500 13.86 -10.84 -28.90
CA ALA A 500 15.24 -10.97 -28.45
C ALA A 500 15.38 -12.01 -27.30
N GLU A 501 14.45 -12.00 -26.33
CA GLU A 501 14.42 -12.99 -25.24
C GLU A 501 14.19 -14.41 -25.78
N ALA A 502 13.24 -14.59 -26.71
CA ALA A 502 12.97 -15.88 -27.35
C ALA A 502 14.18 -16.41 -28.12
N GLY A 503 14.85 -15.57 -28.92
CA GLY A 503 16.03 -15.99 -29.66
C GLY A 503 17.20 -16.42 -28.76
N ILE A 504 17.37 -15.77 -27.60
CA ILE A 504 18.37 -16.18 -26.61
C ILE A 504 17.97 -17.50 -25.96
N ALA A 505 16.70 -17.67 -25.61
CA ALA A 505 16.19 -18.92 -25.04
C ALA A 505 16.37 -20.10 -26.00
N GLU A 506 16.00 -19.94 -27.28
CA GLU A 506 16.17 -20.97 -28.33
C GLU A 506 17.64 -21.38 -28.48
N GLN A 507 18.56 -20.42 -28.56
CA GLN A 507 19.99 -20.70 -28.68
C GLN A 507 20.55 -21.42 -27.44
N SER A 508 20.09 -21.01 -26.26
CA SER A 508 20.55 -21.58 -25.00
C SER A 508 19.99 -23.01 -24.82
N LEU A 509 18.75 -23.26 -25.27
CA LEU A 509 18.15 -24.60 -25.36
C LEU A 509 18.91 -25.51 -26.33
N ALA A 510 19.25 -25.00 -27.52
CA ALA A 510 20.04 -25.76 -28.49
C ALA A 510 21.42 -26.12 -27.95
N ALA A 511 22.08 -25.20 -27.24
CA ALA A 511 23.38 -25.45 -26.60
C ALA A 511 23.28 -26.48 -25.47
N ALA A 512 22.19 -26.44 -24.68
CA ALA A 512 21.95 -27.41 -23.61
C ALA A 512 21.66 -28.82 -24.16
N ASP A 513 20.87 -28.95 -25.24
CA ASP A 513 20.62 -30.22 -25.93
C ASP A 513 21.93 -30.84 -26.44
N GLU A 514 22.76 -30.03 -27.11
CA GLU A 514 24.06 -30.47 -27.61
C GLU A 514 25.00 -30.92 -26.47
N ALA A 515 25.04 -30.18 -25.35
CA ALA A 515 25.83 -30.56 -24.19
C ALA A 515 25.35 -31.87 -23.55
N ALA A 516 24.03 -32.05 -23.41
CA ALA A 516 23.44 -33.28 -22.87
C ALA A 516 23.75 -34.48 -23.77
N ARG A 517 23.64 -34.33 -25.10
CA ARG A 517 24.01 -35.38 -26.07
C ARG A 517 25.48 -35.78 -25.97
N ARG A 518 26.38 -34.82 -25.76
CA ARG A 518 27.81 -35.09 -25.52
C ARG A 518 28.02 -35.87 -24.24
N SER A 519 27.45 -35.44 -23.11
CA SER A 519 27.56 -36.18 -21.85
C SER A 519 26.99 -37.60 -21.94
N ILE A 520 25.87 -37.80 -22.63
CA ILE A 520 25.32 -39.15 -22.88
C ILE A 520 26.34 -39.98 -23.67
N THR A 521 26.95 -39.40 -24.71
CA THR A 521 27.95 -40.08 -25.54
C THR A 521 29.19 -40.45 -24.71
N ASP A 522 29.69 -39.55 -23.88
CA ASP A 522 30.85 -39.78 -23.00
C ASP A 522 30.55 -40.88 -21.98
N CYS A 523 29.38 -40.85 -21.32
CA CYS A 523 28.96 -41.90 -20.40
C CYS A 523 28.84 -43.27 -21.09
N LEU A 524 28.28 -43.31 -22.31
CA LEU A 524 28.20 -44.54 -23.10
C LEU A 524 29.59 -45.05 -23.51
N GLN A 525 30.54 -44.16 -23.80
CA GLN A 525 31.93 -44.54 -24.09
C GLN A 525 32.64 -45.10 -22.86
N ILE A 526 32.48 -44.47 -21.70
CA ILE A 526 33.03 -44.97 -20.42
C ILE A 526 32.45 -46.34 -20.09
N ALA A 527 31.12 -46.51 -20.21
CA ALA A 527 30.47 -47.78 -19.95
C ALA A 527 30.94 -48.90 -20.90
N ARG A 528 31.22 -48.57 -22.16
CA ARG A 528 31.77 -49.52 -23.15
C ARG A 528 33.26 -49.83 -22.93
N GLY A 529 34.00 -48.94 -22.29
CA GLY A 529 35.42 -49.11 -21.99
C GLY A 529 35.72 -49.89 -20.70
N ALA A 530 34.71 -50.17 -19.87
CA ALA A 530 34.86 -50.83 -18.57
C ALA A 530 34.93 -52.38 -18.63
N ASP A 531 34.95 -52.98 -19.83
CA ASP A 531 35.07 -54.43 -20.08
C ASP A 531 36.43 -54.82 -20.72
N LEU A 532 37.53 -54.16 -20.32
CA LEU A 532 38.91 -54.57 -20.70
C LEU A 532 39.78 -54.86 -19.47
#